data_AF-R7UZT0-F1
#
_entry.id   AF-R7UZT0-F1
#
_cell.length_a   1.000
_cell.length_b   1.000
_cell.length_c   1.000
_cell.angle_alpha   90.00
_cell.angle_beta   90.00
_cell.angle_gamma   90.00
#
_symmetry.space_group_name_H-M   'P 1'
#
loop_
_entity.id
_entity.type
_entity.pdbx_description
1 polymer ?
#
loop_
_entity_poly.entity_id
_entity_poly.type
_entity_poly.pdbx_seq_one_letter_code
_entity_poly.pdbx_strand_id
1 'polypeptide(L)'
;MVTDKARNPKDLFQLVDLLIHGKKTNPVLPEHTSIDELSDRFATFFSEKIETVRLNLSNRQTDSQLLVHQEAEPELISSWMVFSRVTSEEIQQWMTRNMLQLNEGKTNVILFGAKNIFRTLGQKTSISIGCSVVLSSASVRNLGCVQDSELKLDLHVNQICRSAYYHLRNINKTRRYLPLDVTEQLVRVEVCVVFLKIGEIDTLKEQYEADVMIKSKWREPSLDKRNGMIPGPIDWSKYWNPKLFIENLTGDSRETAFQVVSFNQHGEAYVLEKRRIKGVFVENLELVEFPFDVQDLTVAVMSDRPPAEIEIAEDPNDLHKVNRQSFIDEQEWHLYKCIDTEMREITNEYEDPSVKRCSLNVRCRAARRPAYFFWNIFLITFLICCLVFVTFAVERSLPQNRLQLSFTLVLTSVAFKFVVNQSLPKISYLTYLDKYVLAAMILLTTVCAWHGITTIFGDTTDSLVQVVDVSGIERDRLNEIGKIIDTVALCVFASFYLIFNIVFIIFIYVKPGKTRREMSKLEKEYMERIKRELDENKHTEYQMQPNTVI
;
A
#
# COMPACT_ATOMS: atom_id res chain seq x y z
N MET A 1 -8.34 51.78 -0.22
CA MET A 1 -8.40 50.84 -1.38
C MET A 1 -7.05 50.64 -2.07
N VAL A 2 -6.44 51.63 -2.73
CA VAL A 2 -5.11 51.43 -3.38
C VAL A 2 -4.01 51.16 -2.36
N THR A 3 -4.04 51.86 -1.22
CA THR A 3 -3.08 51.70 -0.11
C THR A 3 -3.16 50.32 0.56
N ASP A 4 -4.36 49.72 0.64
CA ASP A 4 -4.55 48.40 1.27
C ASP A 4 -4.14 47.24 0.36
N LYS A 5 -4.31 47.42 -0.97
CA LYS A 5 -4.02 46.39 -1.98
C LYS A 5 -2.59 46.47 -2.53
N ALA A 6 -1.80 47.48 -2.15
CA ALA A 6 -0.44 47.72 -2.64
C ALA A 6 0.59 46.65 -2.25
N ARG A 7 0.29 45.83 -1.24
CA ARG A 7 1.21 44.78 -0.77
C ARG A 7 1.23 43.52 -1.64
N ASN A 8 0.21 43.29 -2.47
CA ASN A 8 0.11 42.13 -3.35
C ASN A 8 -0.01 42.57 -4.83
N PRO A 9 0.99 42.26 -5.68
CA PRO A 9 1.00 42.66 -7.09
C PRO A 9 -0.22 42.17 -7.87
N LYS A 10 -0.76 41.00 -7.50
CA LYS A 10 -1.90 40.36 -8.19
C LYS A 10 -3.21 41.11 -7.95
N ASP A 11 -3.44 41.56 -6.73
CA ASP A 11 -4.63 42.30 -6.34
C ASP A 11 -4.61 43.74 -6.89
N LEU A 12 -3.43 44.35 -6.95
CA LEU A 12 -3.21 45.65 -7.59
C LEU A 12 -3.49 45.56 -9.10
N PHE A 13 -2.99 44.50 -9.76
CA PHE A 13 -3.23 44.27 -11.18
C PHE A 13 -4.72 44.06 -11.49
N GLN A 14 -5.44 43.26 -10.68
CA GLN A 14 -6.89 43.10 -10.84
C GLN A 14 -7.67 44.41 -10.64
N LEU A 15 -7.27 45.26 -9.69
CA LEU A 15 -7.89 46.56 -9.49
C LEU A 15 -7.69 47.48 -10.70
N VAL A 16 -6.47 47.52 -11.24
CA VAL A 16 -6.11 48.33 -12.42
C VAL A 16 -6.84 47.83 -13.67
N ASP A 17 -6.88 46.51 -13.88
CA ASP A 17 -7.61 45.87 -14.98
C ASP A 17 -9.11 46.19 -14.91
N LEU A 18 -9.71 46.12 -13.72
CA LEU A 18 -11.13 46.44 -13.47
C LEU A 18 -11.44 47.93 -13.69
N LEU A 19 -10.52 48.83 -13.35
CA LEU A 19 -10.65 50.27 -13.59
C LEU A 19 -10.50 50.65 -15.07
N ILE A 20 -9.62 49.98 -15.82
CA ILE A 20 -9.32 50.30 -17.22
C ILE A 20 -10.31 49.64 -18.18
N HIS A 21 -10.71 48.40 -17.90
CA HIS A 21 -11.53 47.60 -18.81
C HIS A 21 -12.96 47.37 -18.32
N GLY A 22 -13.32 47.87 -17.13
CA GLY A 22 -14.61 47.63 -16.50
C GLY A 22 -14.74 46.20 -15.93
N LYS A 23 -15.76 45.97 -15.10
CA LYS A 23 -15.99 44.67 -14.45
C LYS A 23 -16.18 43.54 -15.48
N LYS A 24 -15.18 42.66 -15.62
CA LYS A 24 -15.41 41.26 -15.99
C LYS A 24 -15.51 40.44 -14.71
N THR A 25 -16.68 39.87 -14.45
CA THR A 25 -16.92 39.02 -13.29
C THR A 25 -16.26 37.66 -13.49
N ASN A 26 -15.21 37.35 -12.73
CA ASN A 26 -14.75 35.97 -12.58
C ASN A 26 -15.69 35.22 -11.62
N PRO A 27 -16.03 33.94 -11.89
CA PRO A 27 -16.90 33.17 -11.00
C PRO A 27 -16.16 32.86 -9.69
N VAL A 28 -16.80 33.17 -8.56
CA VAL A 28 -16.30 32.84 -7.21
C VAL A 28 -16.97 31.55 -6.77
N LEU A 29 -16.19 30.51 -6.47
CA LEU A 29 -16.67 29.28 -5.86
C LEU A 29 -16.76 29.48 -4.32
N PRO A 30 -17.78 28.90 -3.63
CA PRO A 30 -17.94 29.07 -2.19
C PRO A 30 -16.87 28.32 -1.37
N GLU A 31 -16.45 28.88 -0.24
CA GLU A 31 -15.61 28.19 0.75
C GLU A 31 -16.43 27.17 1.55
N HIS A 32 -15.77 26.05 1.91
CA HIS A 32 -16.38 24.95 2.66
C HIS A 32 -15.37 24.29 3.59
N THR A 33 -15.86 23.82 4.73
CA THR A 33 -15.09 23.12 5.76
C THR A 33 -15.22 21.59 5.69
N SER A 34 -16.23 21.09 4.98
CA SER A 34 -16.44 19.67 4.64
C SER A 34 -17.15 19.55 3.28
N ILE A 35 -16.82 18.51 2.50
CA ILE A 35 -17.40 18.26 1.17
C ILE A 35 -18.90 17.96 1.27
N ASP A 36 -19.34 17.28 2.32
CA ASP A 36 -20.76 16.95 2.54
C ASP A 36 -21.59 18.21 2.83
N GLU A 37 -21.04 19.15 3.63
CA GLU A 37 -21.68 20.41 3.98
C GLU A 37 -21.83 21.34 2.76
N LEU A 38 -20.85 21.34 1.85
CA LEU A 38 -20.96 22.06 0.58
C LEU A 38 -22.09 21.48 -0.28
N SER A 39 -22.22 20.16 -0.32
CA SER A 39 -23.25 19.48 -1.12
C SER A 39 -24.67 19.80 -0.62
N ASP A 40 -24.89 19.80 0.69
CA ASP A 40 -26.18 20.11 1.29
C ASP A 40 -26.52 21.61 1.17
N ARG A 41 -25.56 22.51 1.36
CA ARG A 41 -25.77 23.96 1.13
C ARG A 41 -26.02 24.28 -0.34
N PHE A 42 -25.38 23.56 -1.25
CA PHE A 42 -25.63 23.69 -2.68
C PHE A 42 -27.05 23.25 -3.03
N ALA A 43 -27.50 22.08 -2.54
CA ALA A 43 -28.86 21.59 -2.76
C ALA A 43 -29.92 22.53 -2.18
N THR A 44 -29.68 23.06 -0.97
CA THR A 44 -30.60 23.98 -0.29
C THR A 44 -30.66 25.34 -1.01
N PHE A 45 -29.51 25.89 -1.44
CA PHE A 45 -29.45 27.14 -2.20
C PHE A 45 -30.22 27.07 -3.51
N PHE A 46 -30.09 25.98 -4.27
CA PHE A 46 -30.84 25.83 -5.52
C PHE A 46 -32.34 25.64 -5.28
N SER A 47 -32.73 24.94 -4.21
CA SER A 47 -34.13 24.76 -3.85
C SER A 47 -34.80 26.09 -3.45
N GLU A 48 -34.17 26.88 -2.57
CA GLU A 48 -34.65 28.22 -2.17
C GLU A 48 -34.67 29.21 -3.35
N LYS A 49 -33.68 29.15 -4.23
CA LYS A 49 -33.61 30.04 -5.39
C LYS A 49 -34.67 29.71 -6.43
N ILE A 50 -35.04 28.44 -6.59
CA ILE A 50 -36.17 28.02 -7.44
C ILE A 50 -37.51 28.50 -6.85
N GLU A 51 -37.72 28.42 -5.53
CA GLU A 51 -38.90 29.01 -4.89
C GLU A 51 -38.96 30.53 -5.02
N THR A 52 -37.83 31.21 -4.81
CA THR A 52 -37.74 32.67 -4.90
C THR A 52 -37.96 33.16 -6.34
N VAL A 53 -37.50 32.41 -7.34
CA VAL A 53 -37.75 32.73 -8.75
C VAL A 53 -39.21 32.47 -9.13
N ARG A 54 -39.85 31.41 -8.62
CA ARG A 54 -41.30 31.18 -8.80
C ARG A 54 -42.15 32.28 -8.18
N LEU A 55 -41.78 32.78 -7.00
CA LEU A 55 -42.44 33.93 -6.36
C LEU A 55 -42.23 35.25 -7.13
N ASN A 56 -41.01 35.50 -7.62
CA ASN A 56 -40.71 36.73 -8.39
C ASN A 56 -41.30 36.73 -9.81
N LEU A 57 -41.45 35.57 -10.45
CA LEU A 57 -42.16 35.46 -11.73
C LEU A 57 -43.66 35.68 -11.57
N SER A 58 -44.23 35.29 -10.43
CA SER A 58 -45.63 35.58 -10.09
C SER A 58 -45.86 37.07 -9.83
N ASN A 59 -44.92 37.77 -9.18
CA ASN A 59 -45.02 39.21 -8.93
C ASN A 59 -44.75 40.09 -10.16
N ARG A 60 -43.88 39.67 -11.09
CA ARG A 60 -43.54 40.44 -12.31
C ARG A 60 -44.64 40.46 -13.40
N GLN A 61 -45.66 39.61 -13.32
CA GLN A 61 -46.82 39.72 -14.22
C GLN A 61 -47.73 40.92 -13.87
N THR A 62 -47.59 41.51 -12.68
CA THR A 62 -48.47 42.58 -12.18
C THR A 62 -47.99 44.01 -12.49
N ASP A 63 -46.68 44.23 -12.62
CA ASP A 63 -46.09 45.58 -12.72
C ASP A 63 -45.80 46.06 -14.16
N SER A 64 -46.30 45.33 -15.17
CA SER A 64 -46.09 45.67 -16.60
C SER A 64 -47.00 46.80 -17.13
N GLN A 65 -47.75 47.49 -16.27
CA GLN A 65 -48.61 48.60 -16.64
C GLN A 65 -48.49 49.70 -15.60
N LEU A 66 -47.61 50.70 -15.82
CA LEU A 66 -47.83 52.13 -15.52
C LEU A 66 -46.51 52.94 -15.50
N LEU A 67 -46.43 53.88 -16.46
CA LEU A 67 -45.81 55.23 -16.38
C LEU A 67 -44.27 55.36 -16.50
N VAL A 68 -43.73 55.81 -17.65
CA VAL A 68 -43.57 57.21 -18.18
C VAL A 68 -42.25 57.85 -17.72
N HIS A 69 -41.44 58.28 -18.70
CA HIS A 69 -40.14 58.95 -18.57
C HIS A 69 -40.19 60.22 -17.72
N GLN A 70 -39.21 60.39 -16.83
CA GLN A 70 -38.75 61.70 -16.36
C GLN A 70 -37.24 61.66 -16.10
N GLU A 71 -36.49 62.51 -16.79
CA GLU A 71 -35.07 62.75 -16.56
C GLU A 71 -34.86 63.30 -15.14
N ALA A 72 -34.04 62.61 -14.34
CA ALA A 72 -33.44 63.13 -13.13
C ALA A 72 -31.97 62.69 -13.10
N GLU A 73 -31.06 63.64 -12.90
CA GLU A 73 -29.61 63.46 -12.81
C GLU A 73 -29.25 62.34 -11.82
N PRO A 74 -28.25 61.48 -12.12
CA PRO A 74 -27.77 60.54 -11.13
C PRO A 74 -26.94 61.30 -10.10
N GLU A 75 -27.51 61.49 -8.91
CA GLU A 75 -26.78 61.90 -7.71
C GLU A 75 -25.57 60.98 -7.50
N LEU A 76 -24.38 61.55 -7.70
CA LEU A 76 -23.10 60.94 -7.41
C LEU A 76 -23.01 60.60 -5.91
N ILE A 77 -23.06 59.32 -5.57
CA ILE A 77 -22.53 58.83 -4.29
C ILE A 77 -21.56 57.67 -4.56
N SER A 78 -20.36 58.03 -5.01
CA SER A 78 -19.12 57.58 -4.35
C SER A 78 -18.02 58.61 -4.64
N SER A 79 -17.50 59.25 -3.59
CA SER A 79 -16.59 60.39 -3.60
C SER A 79 -15.15 60.04 -4.00
N TRP A 80 -14.98 59.22 -5.04
CA TRP A 80 -13.68 58.74 -5.52
C TRP A 80 -13.34 59.30 -6.90
N MET A 81 -13.81 60.52 -7.19
CA MET A 81 -13.29 61.35 -8.26
C MET A 81 -12.74 62.63 -7.66
N VAL A 82 -11.50 62.59 -7.17
CA VAL A 82 -10.41 63.56 -7.42
C VAL A 82 -9.17 62.94 -6.77
N PHE A 83 -8.35 62.20 -7.54
CA PHE A 83 -6.93 62.16 -7.18
C PHE A 83 -6.42 63.57 -7.42
N SER A 84 -5.96 64.26 -6.37
CA SER A 84 -5.26 65.53 -6.57
C SER A 84 -4.09 65.26 -7.51
N ARG A 85 -3.96 66.07 -8.58
CA ARG A 85 -2.81 65.97 -9.48
C ARG A 85 -1.55 66.12 -8.64
N VAL A 86 -0.81 65.04 -8.49
CA VAL A 86 0.49 65.08 -7.85
C VAL A 86 1.43 65.78 -8.82
N THR A 87 2.05 66.88 -8.39
CA THR A 87 3.00 67.60 -9.22
C THR A 87 4.35 66.90 -9.23
N SER A 88 5.16 67.15 -10.26
CA SER A 88 6.55 66.66 -10.30
C SER A 88 7.37 67.12 -9.08
N GLU A 89 7.05 68.30 -8.53
CA GLU A 89 7.68 68.88 -7.35
C GLU A 89 7.36 68.08 -6.08
N GLU A 90 6.11 67.65 -5.90
CA GLU A 90 5.71 66.81 -4.76
C GLU A 90 6.42 65.45 -4.78
N ILE A 91 6.55 64.85 -5.98
CA ILE A 91 7.29 63.59 -6.16
C ILE A 91 8.77 63.78 -5.83
N GLN A 92 9.37 64.88 -6.29
CA GLN A 92 10.77 65.19 -6.00
C GLN A 92 11.02 65.44 -4.51
N GLN A 93 10.10 66.13 -3.83
CA GLN A 93 10.17 66.33 -2.38
C GLN A 93 10.03 65.02 -1.61
N TRP A 94 9.10 64.15 -2.01
CA TRP A 94 8.92 62.83 -1.40
C TRP A 94 10.15 61.95 -1.60
N MET A 95 10.71 61.89 -2.80
CA MET A 95 11.92 61.13 -3.10
C MET A 95 13.10 61.63 -2.26
N THR A 96 13.29 62.95 -2.18
CA THR A 96 14.36 63.57 -1.39
C THR A 96 14.22 63.26 0.11
N ARG A 97 13.00 63.33 0.66
CA ARG A 97 12.71 62.93 2.04
C ARG A 97 13.03 61.46 2.33
N ASN A 98 12.90 60.59 1.33
CA ASN A 98 13.23 59.17 1.43
C ASN A 98 14.66 58.85 0.96
N MET A 99 15.54 59.85 0.80
CA MET A 99 16.93 59.69 0.37
C MET A 99 17.07 59.04 -1.03
N LEU A 100 16.07 59.21 -1.90
CA LEU A 100 16.04 58.71 -3.27
C LEU A 100 16.28 59.86 -4.27
N GLN A 101 17.08 59.61 -5.30
CA GLN A 101 17.32 60.56 -6.39
C GLN A 101 16.37 60.29 -7.57
N LEU A 102 15.62 61.32 -7.99
CA LEU A 102 14.79 61.26 -9.20
C LEU A 102 15.67 61.51 -10.43
N ASN A 103 15.86 60.48 -11.26
CA ASN A 103 16.60 60.61 -12.52
C ASN A 103 15.68 61.07 -13.64
N GLU A 104 15.47 62.38 -13.75
CA GLU A 104 14.52 62.99 -14.69
C GLU A 104 14.68 62.45 -16.13
N GLY A 105 15.91 62.45 -16.67
CA GLY A 105 16.18 61.99 -18.03
C GLY A 105 16.15 60.47 -18.27
N LYS A 106 16.10 59.65 -17.20
CA LYS A 106 15.98 58.18 -17.30
C LYS A 106 14.59 57.67 -16.91
N THR A 107 13.70 58.57 -16.48
CA THR A 107 12.35 58.19 -16.06
C THR A 107 11.52 57.90 -17.30
N ASN A 108 10.92 56.72 -17.38
CA ASN A 108 9.99 56.38 -18.45
C ASN A 108 8.56 56.64 -17.97
N VAL A 109 7.76 57.26 -18.83
CA VAL A 109 6.32 57.48 -18.59
C VAL A 109 5.54 56.49 -19.44
N ILE A 110 4.53 55.84 -18.87
CA ILE A 110 3.57 55.02 -19.61
C ILE A 110 2.17 55.50 -19.27
N LEU A 111 1.33 55.62 -20.30
CA LEU A 111 -0.08 55.91 -20.14
C LEU A 111 -0.84 54.59 -20.29
N PHE A 112 -1.75 54.30 -19.35
CA PHE A 112 -2.62 53.13 -19.39
C PHE A 112 -4.04 53.54 -19.77
N GLY A 113 -4.69 52.77 -20.63
CA GLY A 113 -6.05 53.09 -21.06
C GLY A 113 -6.64 52.09 -22.06
N ALA A 114 -7.96 52.19 -22.26
CA ALA A 114 -8.63 51.44 -23.32
C ALA A 114 -8.28 52.03 -24.70
N LYS A 115 -8.27 51.20 -25.75
CA LYS A 115 -7.96 51.61 -27.14
C LYS A 115 -8.74 52.84 -27.62
N ASN A 116 -9.99 52.99 -27.18
CA ASN A 116 -10.87 54.11 -27.56
C ASN A 116 -10.41 55.44 -26.94
N ILE A 117 -9.78 55.41 -25.76
CA ILE A 117 -9.24 56.58 -25.07
C ILE A 117 -7.97 57.06 -25.80
N PHE A 118 -7.09 56.15 -26.21
CA PHE A 118 -5.89 56.50 -26.98
C PHE A 118 -6.18 57.03 -28.40
N ARG A 119 -7.31 56.62 -29.01
CA ARG A 119 -7.78 57.22 -30.27
C ARG A 119 -8.17 58.69 -30.14
N THR A 120 -8.59 59.10 -28.94
CA THR A 120 -9.08 60.46 -28.65
C THR A 120 -7.97 61.37 -28.14
N LEU A 121 -7.05 60.85 -27.30
CA LEU A 121 -5.95 61.64 -26.71
C LEU A 121 -4.71 61.82 -27.60
N GLY A 122 -4.58 61.05 -28.67
CA GLY A 122 -3.35 61.00 -29.47
C GLY A 122 -2.20 60.30 -28.72
N GLN A 123 -1.39 59.53 -29.45
CA GLN A 123 -0.38 58.61 -28.87
C GLN A 123 0.83 59.29 -28.19
N LYS A 124 0.88 60.61 -28.09
CA LYS A 124 2.05 61.37 -27.62
C LYS A 124 1.67 62.42 -26.58
N THR A 125 1.35 61.97 -25.38
CA THR A 125 1.32 62.83 -24.19
C THR A 125 2.73 63.00 -23.65
N SER A 126 3.17 64.25 -23.49
CA SER A 126 4.44 64.59 -22.83
C SER A 126 4.18 65.08 -21.41
N ILE A 127 5.00 64.63 -20.45
CA ILE A 127 4.96 65.12 -19.06
C ILE A 127 6.32 65.79 -18.78
N SER A 128 6.28 67.01 -18.26
CA SER A 128 7.47 67.70 -17.73
C SER A 128 7.76 67.19 -16.32
N ILE A 129 8.91 66.57 -16.13
CA ILE A 129 9.41 66.13 -14.82
C ILE A 129 10.67 66.97 -14.54
N GLY A 130 10.55 67.95 -13.64
CA GLY A 130 11.62 68.91 -13.37
C GLY A 130 11.95 69.74 -14.61
N CYS A 131 13.20 69.67 -15.08
CA CYS A 131 13.67 70.37 -16.27
C CYS A 131 13.58 69.53 -17.56
N SER A 132 13.13 68.27 -17.47
CA SER A 132 13.11 67.32 -18.58
C SER A 132 11.68 67.05 -19.07
N VAL A 133 11.45 67.11 -20.38
CA VAL A 133 10.19 66.72 -21.01
C VAL A 133 10.28 65.26 -21.45
N VAL A 134 9.52 64.38 -20.81
CA VAL A 134 9.50 62.93 -21.11
C VAL A 134 8.25 62.59 -21.91
N LEU A 135 8.44 61.90 -23.04
CA LEU A 135 7.36 61.37 -23.87
C LEU A 135 6.84 60.04 -23.32
N SER A 136 5.53 59.82 -23.40
CA SER A 136 4.94 58.53 -23.07
C SER A 136 5.45 57.42 -24.00
N SER A 137 5.95 56.34 -23.41
CA SER A 137 6.35 55.11 -24.10
C SER A 137 5.19 54.14 -24.20
N ALA A 138 5.15 53.35 -25.28
CA ALA A 138 4.15 52.31 -25.48
C ALA A 138 4.35 51.10 -24.55
N SER A 139 5.59 50.88 -24.08
CA SER A 139 5.96 49.82 -23.14
C SER A 139 7.04 50.30 -22.16
N VAL A 140 6.97 49.91 -20.89
CA VAL A 140 7.96 50.25 -19.85
C VAL A 140 8.27 49.02 -18.99
N ARG A 141 9.53 48.87 -18.59
CA ARG A 141 9.95 47.81 -17.68
C ARG A 141 9.89 48.30 -16.23
N ASN A 142 9.14 47.59 -15.39
CA ASN A 142 9.05 47.85 -13.96
C ASN A 142 9.35 46.55 -13.18
N LEU A 143 10.34 46.58 -12.29
CA LEU A 143 10.75 45.44 -11.43
C LEU A 143 10.90 44.10 -12.18
N GLY A 144 11.39 44.14 -13.43
CA GLY A 144 11.58 42.95 -14.27
C GLY A 144 10.38 42.57 -15.15
N CYS A 145 9.20 43.14 -14.93
CA CYS A 145 8.05 42.97 -15.81
C CYS A 145 8.00 44.05 -16.89
N VAL A 146 7.76 43.67 -18.15
CA VAL A 146 7.54 44.64 -19.23
C VAL A 146 6.04 44.85 -19.39
N GLN A 147 5.59 46.09 -19.17
CA GLN A 147 4.19 46.46 -19.21
C GLN A 147 3.92 47.27 -20.47
N ASP A 148 2.88 46.90 -21.21
CA ASP A 148 2.40 47.63 -22.38
C ASP A 148 1.25 48.56 -21.99
N SER A 149 1.05 49.64 -22.76
CA SER A 149 -0.01 50.64 -22.52
C SER A 149 -1.44 50.08 -22.48
N GLU A 150 -1.66 48.92 -23.12
CA GLU A 150 -2.92 48.16 -23.10
C GLU A 150 -2.92 47.01 -22.06
N LEU A 151 -1.88 46.87 -21.23
CA LEU A 151 -1.71 45.82 -20.20
C LEU A 151 -1.86 44.36 -20.68
N LYS A 152 -1.71 44.09 -21.98
CA LYS A 152 -1.79 42.72 -22.53
C LYS A 152 -0.65 41.80 -22.11
N LEU A 153 0.50 42.37 -21.73
CA LEU A 153 1.73 41.65 -21.35
C LEU A 153 2.32 40.75 -22.47
N ASP A 154 1.81 40.83 -23.70
CA ASP A 154 2.28 40.03 -24.83
C ASP A 154 3.80 40.18 -25.03
N LEU A 155 4.32 41.39 -24.86
CA LEU A 155 5.74 41.68 -25.05
C LEU A 155 6.60 41.05 -23.95
N HIS A 156 6.09 40.99 -22.72
CA HIS A 156 6.75 40.32 -21.60
C HIS A 156 6.73 38.80 -21.74
N VAL A 157 5.56 38.23 -22.07
CA VAL A 157 5.42 36.78 -22.28
C VAL A 157 6.34 36.30 -23.38
N ASN A 158 6.37 37.01 -24.52
CA ASN A 158 7.27 36.67 -25.62
C ASN A 158 8.75 36.74 -25.23
N GLN A 159 9.14 37.71 -24.39
CA GLN A 159 10.52 37.78 -23.87
C GLN A 159 10.85 36.59 -22.97
N ILE A 160 9.94 36.17 -22.09
CA ILE A 160 10.12 34.99 -21.23
C ILE A 160 10.21 33.72 -22.08
N CYS A 161 9.28 33.52 -23.01
CA CYS A 161 9.28 32.37 -23.91
C CYS A 161 10.60 32.30 -24.68
N ARG A 162 11.08 33.43 -25.22
CA ARG A 162 12.37 33.50 -25.91
C ARG A 162 13.54 33.14 -25.01
N SER A 163 13.56 33.59 -23.76
CA SER A 163 14.59 33.22 -22.79
C SER A 163 14.55 31.73 -22.47
N ALA A 164 13.36 31.15 -22.28
CA ALA A 164 13.17 29.73 -22.05
C ALA A 164 13.66 28.89 -23.25
N TYR A 165 13.28 29.27 -24.47
CA TYR A 165 13.78 28.63 -25.70
C TYR A 165 15.29 28.75 -25.86
N TYR A 166 15.88 29.88 -25.46
CA TYR A 166 17.33 30.06 -25.44
C TYR A 166 18.01 29.08 -24.48
N HIS A 167 17.49 28.91 -23.26
CA HIS A 167 18.01 27.92 -22.32
C HIS A 167 17.81 26.48 -22.81
N LEU A 168 16.64 26.13 -23.35
CA LEU A 168 16.38 24.82 -23.97
C LEU A 168 17.34 24.52 -25.12
N ARG A 169 17.63 25.51 -25.96
CA ARG A 169 18.60 25.38 -27.05
C ARG A 169 20.03 25.21 -26.53
N ASN A 170 20.39 25.86 -25.43
CA ASN A 170 21.69 25.66 -24.78
C ASN A 170 21.81 24.26 -24.18
N ILE A 171 20.76 23.72 -23.55
CA ILE A 171 20.71 22.33 -23.07
C ILE A 171 20.92 21.34 -24.23
N ASN A 172 20.27 21.57 -25.38
CA ASN A 172 20.46 20.74 -26.56
C ASN A 172 21.90 20.85 -27.14
N LYS A 173 22.54 22.02 -27.05
CA LYS A 173 23.95 22.18 -27.45
C LYS A 173 24.90 21.47 -26.50
N THR A 174 24.63 21.50 -25.19
CA THR A 174 25.44 20.78 -24.19
C THR A 174 25.22 19.27 -24.20
N ARG A 175 24.08 18.77 -24.71
CA ARG A 175 23.76 17.33 -24.84
C ARG A 175 24.86 16.51 -25.53
N ARG A 176 25.55 17.09 -26.51
CA ARG A 176 26.62 16.41 -27.26
C ARG A 176 27.94 16.31 -26.49
N TYR A 177 28.06 17.07 -25.40
CA TYR A 177 29.22 17.08 -24.49
C TYR A 177 28.95 16.32 -23.19
N LEU A 178 27.71 15.83 -22.98
CA LEU A 178 27.35 14.89 -21.93
C LEU A 178 27.52 13.44 -22.47
N PRO A 179 28.43 12.64 -21.90
CA PRO A 179 28.63 11.25 -22.32
C PRO A 179 27.44 10.35 -21.90
N LEU A 180 27.28 9.21 -22.58
CA LEU A 180 26.06 8.37 -22.54
C LEU A 180 25.83 7.66 -21.18
N ASP A 181 26.91 7.42 -20.46
CA ASP A 181 27.02 6.99 -19.06
C ASP A 181 26.38 7.97 -18.06
N VAL A 182 26.35 9.27 -18.38
CA VAL A 182 25.68 10.31 -17.58
C VAL A 182 24.19 10.44 -17.93
N THR A 183 23.71 9.71 -18.96
CA THR A 183 22.30 9.68 -19.40
C THR A 183 21.56 8.37 -19.04
N GLU A 184 21.93 7.71 -17.94
CA GLU A 184 21.19 6.59 -17.32
C GLU A 184 21.24 5.28 -18.13
N GLN A 185 22.25 4.45 -17.85
CA GLN A 185 22.12 3.01 -18.05
C GLN A 185 21.54 2.42 -16.76
N LEU A 186 20.31 1.91 -16.84
CA LEU A 186 19.76 1.00 -15.84
C LEU A 186 20.80 -0.09 -15.56
N VAL A 187 21.35 -0.12 -14.35
CA VAL A 187 22.34 -1.13 -13.96
C VAL A 187 21.58 -2.38 -13.56
N ARG A 188 21.69 -3.42 -14.39
CA ARG A 188 21.15 -4.74 -14.05
C ARG A 188 22.05 -5.42 -13.02
N VAL A 189 21.45 -5.77 -11.89
CA VAL A 189 22.10 -6.48 -10.79
C VAL A 189 21.50 -7.88 -10.71
N GLU A 190 22.32 -8.87 -11.04
CA GLU A 190 21.99 -10.28 -10.96
C GLU A 190 22.15 -10.76 -9.52
N VAL A 191 21.09 -11.32 -8.93
CA VAL A 191 21.07 -11.75 -7.54
C VAL A 191 20.79 -13.25 -7.44
N CYS A 192 21.58 -13.94 -6.62
CA CYS A 192 21.40 -15.33 -6.25
C CYS A 192 21.40 -15.48 -4.73
N VAL A 193 20.26 -15.88 -4.17
CA VAL A 193 20.09 -16.20 -2.75
C VAL A 193 20.32 -17.71 -2.48
N VAL A 194 21.15 -18.01 -1.49
CA VAL A 194 21.42 -19.37 -1.01
C VAL A 194 21.10 -19.47 0.49
N PHE A 195 20.13 -20.30 0.84
CA PHE A 195 19.80 -20.63 2.23
C PHE A 195 20.81 -21.65 2.76
N LEU A 196 21.78 -21.19 3.57
CA LEU A 196 22.83 -22.04 4.13
C LEU A 196 22.33 -22.85 5.32
N LYS A 197 21.56 -22.21 6.19
CA LYS A 197 20.96 -22.80 7.39
C LYS A 197 19.61 -22.16 7.62
N ILE A 198 18.59 -22.97 7.87
CA ILE A 198 17.30 -22.49 8.36
C ILE A 198 17.16 -23.02 9.79
N GLY A 199 16.93 -22.08 10.71
CA GLY A 199 16.80 -22.31 12.14
C GLY A 199 15.36 -22.60 12.55
N GLU A 200 15.00 -22.09 13.72
CA GLU A 200 13.66 -22.27 14.30
C GLU A 200 12.63 -21.43 13.54
N ILE A 201 11.44 -22.01 13.32
CA ILE A 201 10.27 -21.30 12.76
C ILE A 201 9.26 -21.05 13.87
N ASP A 202 9.19 -19.82 14.37
CA ASP A 202 8.27 -19.40 15.42
C ASP A 202 6.92 -18.99 14.81
N THR A 203 5.94 -19.89 14.90
CA THR A 203 4.58 -19.64 14.40
C THR A 203 3.84 -18.54 15.18
N LEU A 204 4.16 -18.33 16.47
CA LEU A 204 3.48 -17.36 17.31
C LEU A 204 3.97 -15.94 17.05
N LYS A 205 5.27 -15.79 16.76
CA LYS A 205 5.89 -14.49 16.43
C LYS A 205 5.93 -14.19 14.93
N GLU A 206 5.50 -15.13 14.08
CA GLU A 206 5.55 -14.97 12.62
C GLU A 206 6.97 -14.66 12.13
N GLN A 207 7.94 -15.42 12.67
CA GLN A 207 9.37 -15.20 12.47
C GLN A 207 10.12 -16.51 12.28
N TYR A 208 11.24 -16.47 11.57
CA TYR A 208 12.17 -17.59 11.48
C TYR A 208 13.63 -17.15 11.50
N GLU A 209 14.51 -17.95 12.11
CA GLU A 209 15.97 -17.70 12.06
C GLU A 209 16.55 -18.30 10.76
N ALA A 210 17.41 -17.56 10.07
CA ALA A 210 18.17 -18.12 8.96
C ALA A 210 19.58 -17.55 8.80
N ASP A 211 20.44 -18.35 8.18
CA ASP A 211 21.75 -17.98 7.66
C ASP A 211 21.67 -18.04 6.14
N VAL A 212 21.73 -16.88 5.51
CA VAL A 212 21.48 -16.69 4.09
C VAL A 212 22.70 -16.06 3.46
N MET A 213 23.12 -16.58 2.31
CA MET A 213 24.18 -16.00 1.50
C MET A 213 23.57 -15.42 0.23
N ILE A 214 23.70 -14.12 0.07
CA ILE A 214 23.28 -13.37 -1.11
C ILE A 214 24.52 -13.13 -1.97
N LYS A 215 24.48 -13.57 -3.21
CA LYS A 215 25.46 -13.24 -4.24
C LYS A 215 24.84 -12.21 -5.16
N SER A 216 25.52 -11.09 -5.36
CA SER A 216 25.12 -10.00 -6.24
C SER A 216 26.22 -9.79 -7.27
N LYS A 217 25.83 -9.65 -8.53
CA LYS A 217 26.72 -9.46 -9.65
C LYS A 217 26.24 -8.32 -10.54
N TRP A 218 27.12 -7.36 -10.82
CA TRP A 218 26.81 -6.23 -11.71
C TRP A 218 28.03 -5.84 -12.55
N ARG A 219 27.78 -5.18 -13.67
CA ARG A 219 28.82 -4.69 -14.58
C ARG A 219 29.40 -3.38 -14.05
N GLU A 220 30.72 -3.26 -14.02
CA GLU A 220 31.43 -2.05 -13.59
C GLU A 220 32.35 -1.54 -14.70
N PRO A 221 31.85 -0.65 -15.59
CA PRO A 221 32.59 -0.22 -16.77
C PRO A 221 33.91 0.51 -16.46
N SER A 222 34.01 1.16 -15.29
CA SER A 222 35.22 1.91 -14.92
C SER A 222 36.43 1.00 -14.64
N LEU A 223 36.18 -0.28 -14.39
CA LEU A 223 37.17 -1.31 -14.16
C LEU A 223 37.52 -2.12 -15.41
N ASP A 224 36.91 -1.81 -16.56
CA ASP A 224 37.23 -2.41 -17.86
C ASP A 224 38.70 -2.07 -18.23
N LYS A 225 39.62 -3.00 -17.95
CA LYS A 225 41.04 -2.83 -18.27
C LYS A 225 41.46 -3.74 -19.41
N ARG A 226 42.04 -3.13 -20.44
CA ARG A 226 42.59 -3.76 -21.66
C ARG A 226 43.63 -4.88 -21.45
N ASN A 227 44.11 -5.16 -20.23
CA ASN A 227 45.24 -6.07 -19.97
C ASN A 227 45.12 -6.94 -18.68
N GLY A 228 43.95 -7.11 -18.07
CA GLY A 228 43.73 -8.13 -17.02
C GLY A 228 44.49 -7.97 -15.67
N MET A 229 45.23 -6.87 -15.46
CA MET A 229 45.91 -6.58 -14.19
C MET A 229 45.11 -5.59 -13.33
N ILE A 230 44.56 -6.10 -12.22
CA ILE A 230 43.98 -5.28 -11.15
C ILE A 230 45.13 -4.72 -10.28
N PRO A 231 45.22 -3.40 -10.07
CA PRO A 231 46.28 -2.81 -9.25
C PRO A 231 45.88 -2.88 -7.77
N GLY A 232 46.46 -3.83 -7.03
CA GLY A 232 46.42 -3.85 -5.56
C GLY A 232 45.00 -3.97 -4.94
N PRO A 233 44.89 -3.76 -3.61
CA PRO A 233 43.60 -3.75 -2.93
C PRO A 233 42.73 -2.60 -3.47
N ILE A 234 41.57 -2.96 -4.02
CA ILE A 234 40.60 -2.00 -4.56
C ILE A 234 39.88 -1.33 -3.40
N ASP A 235 39.83 0.00 -3.43
CA ASP A 235 38.99 0.79 -2.54
C ASP A 235 37.57 0.87 -3.10
N TRP A 236 36.68 0.02 -2.60
CA TRP A 236 35.30 -0.12 -3.05
C TRP A 236 34.43 1.10 -2.79
N SER A 237 34.84 2.00 -1.89
CA SER A 237 34.10 3.24 -1.60
C SER A 237 33.99 4.19 -2.79
N LYS A 238 34.87 4.01 -3.79
CA LYS A 238 34.95 4.87 -4.99
C LYS A 238 34.07 4.42 -6.15
N TYR A 239 33.56 3.20 -6.12
CA TYR A 239 32.82 2.59 -7.23
C TYR A 239 31.32 2.58 -6.99
N TRP A 240 30.54 2.29 -8.03
CA TRP A 240 29.10 2.18 -7.91
C TRP A 240 28.73 0.98 -7.01
N ASN A 241 27.75 1.19 -6.12
CA ASN A 241 27.27 0.18 -5.19
C ASN A 241 25.73 0.11 -5.26
N PRO A 242 25.15 -1.09 -5.46
CA PRO A 242 23.71 -1.29 -5.55
C PRO A 242 22.96 -1.10 -4.22
N LYS A 243 23.67 -0.96 -3.08
CA LYS A 243 23.10 -0.76 -1.74
C LYS A 243 21.95 -1.72 -1.45
N LEU A 244 22.20 -3.02 -1.62
CA LEU A 244 21.20 -4.04 -1.38
C LEU A 244 20.96 -4.22 0.12
N PHE A 245 19.71 -4.32 0.53
CA PHE A 245 19.30 -4.66 1.90
C PHE A 245 18.18 -5.70 1.86
N ILE A 246 17.93 -6.33 3.01
CA ILE A 246 16.82 -7.27 3.16
C ILE A 246 15.70 -6.55 3.88
N GLU A 247 14.54 -6.45 3.24
CA GLU A 247 13.38 -5.73 3.79
C GLU A 247 12.83 -6.43 5.03
N ASN A 248 12.69 -7.75 4.99
CA ASN A 248 12.04 -8.53 6.03
C ASN A 248 12.98 -9.01 7.16
N LEU A 249 14.18 -8.42 7.25
CA LEU A 249 15.14 -8.70 8.31
C LEU A 249 14.80 -7.88 9.56
N THR A 250 14.73 -8.53 10.72
CA THR A 250 14.34 -7.89 11.98
C THR A 250 15.34 -8.19 13.09
N GLY A 251 15.62 -7.19 13.94
CA GLY A 251 16.56 -7.30 15.06
C GLY A 251 18.03 -7.21 14.62
N ASP A 252 18.93 -7.63 15.51
CA ASP A 252 20.37 -7.59 15.25
C ASP A 252 20.78 -8.70 14.27
N SER A 253 21.36 -8.31 13.14
CA SER A 253 21.95 -9.23 12.16
C SER A 253 23.47 -9.22 12.23
N ARG A 254 24.07 -10.37 11.93
CA ARG A 254 25.52 -10.45 11.66
C ARG A 254 25.71 -10.50 10.16
N GLU A 255 26.26 -9.42 9.62
CA GLU A 255 26.55 -9.30 8.20
C GLU A 255 28.05 -9.40 7.94
N THR A 256 28.41 -10.22 6.96
CA THR A 256 29.78 -10.28 6.43
C THR A 256 29.69 -10.18 4.92
N ALA A 257 30.37 -9.20 4.35
CA ALA A 257 30.38 -8.96 2.91
C ALA A 257 31.80 -9.01 2.38
N PHE A 258 31.97 -9.62 1.21
CA PHE A 258 33.22 -9.58 0.45
C PHE A 258 32.93 -9.32 -1.01
N GLN A 259 33.79 -8.55 -1.64
CA GLN A 259 33.66 -8.12 -3.03
C GLN A 259 34.90 -8.52 -3.80
N VAL A 260 34.70 -9.08 -4.99
CA VAL A 260 35.76 -9.53 -5.90
C VAL A 260 35.39 -9.10 -7.31
N VAL A 261 36.38 -8.67 -8.10
CA VAL A 261 36.17 -8.40 -9.53
C VAL A 261 36.42 -9.69 -10.32
N SER A 262 35.50 -10.01 -11.21
CA SER A 262 35.64 -11.06 -12.22
C SER A 262 35.65 -10.41 -13.61
N PHE A 263 36.40 -10.99 -14.55
CA PHE A 263 36.41 -10.52 -15.93
C PHE A 263 35.74 -11.55 -16.82
N ASN A 264 34.90 -11.08 -17.74
CA ASN A 264 34.35 -11.93 -18.80
C ASN A 264 35.40 -12.18 -19.90
N GLN A 265 35.15 -13.16 -20.78
CA GLN A 265 36.02 -13.49 -21.92
C GLN A 265 36.29 -12.30 -22.85
N HIS A 266 35.40 -11.30 -22.84
CA HIS A 266 35.50 -10.05 -23.61
C HIS A 266 36.29 -8.93 -22.90
N GLY A 267 36.84 -9.18 -21.71
CA GLY A 267 37.57 -8.19 -20.92
C GLY A 267 36.70 -7.19 -20.15
N GLU A 268 35.39 -7.46 -20.07
CA GLU A 268 34.44 -6.67 -19.27
C GLU A 268 34.55 -7.03 -17.79
N ALA A 269 34.57 -6.02 -16.92
CA ALA A 269 34.62 -6.19 -15.48
C ALA A 269 33.22 -6.35 -14.87
N TYR A 270 33.05 -7.42 -14.09
CA TYR A 270 31.88 -7.67 -13.25
C TYR A 270 32.30 -7.68 -11.79
N VAL A 271 31.61 -6.92 -10.95
CA VAL A 271 31.80 -6.99 -9.50
C VAL A 271 30.89 -8.08 -8.96
N LEU A 272 31.50 -9.06 -8.28
CA LEU A 272 30.81 -10.11 -7.55
C LEU A 272 30.91 -9.79 -6.06
N GLU A 273 29.78 -9.43 -5.48
CA GLU A 273 29.61 -9.29 -4.05
C GLU A 273 28.97 -10.55 -3.48
N LYS A 274 29.50 -11.03 -2.36
CA LYS A 274 28.90 -12.11 -1.59
C LYS A 274 28.72 -11.62 -0.17
N ARG A 275 27.46 -11.58 0.26
CA ARG A 275 27.05 -11.14 1.58
C ARG A 275 26.38 -12.29 2.31
N ARG A 276 26.95 -12.69 3.44
CA ARG A 276 26.34 -13.66 4.35
C ARG A 276 25.67 -12.91 5.50
N ILE A 277 24.38 -13.17 5.67
CA ILE A 277 23.52 -12.54 6.66
C ILE A 277 22.97 -13.64 7.55
N LYS A 278 23.26 -13.53 8.85
CA LYS A 278 22.64 -14.36 9.87
C LYS A 278 21.73 -13.47 10.72
N GLY A 279 20.45 -13.79 10.77
CA GLY A 279 19.46 -13.02 11.52
C GLY A 279 18.08 -13.66 11.57
N VAL A 280 17.12 -12.89 12.10
CA VAL A 280 15.71 -13.29 12.20
C VAL A 280 14.93 -12.57 11.10
N PHE A 281 14.10 -13.33 10.39
CA PHE A 281 13.29 -12.87 9.28
C PHE A 281 11.83 -12.91 9.70
N VAL A 282 11.09 -11.87 9.36
CA VAL A 282 9.64 -11.81 9.55
C VAL A 282 8.96 -12.35 8.30
N GLU A 283 7.92 -13.15 8.52
CA GLU A 283 7.13 -13.75 7.45
C GLU A 283 5.69 -13.92 7.91
N ASN A 284 4.74 -13.53 7.06
CA ASN A 284 3.32 -13.64 7.39
C ASN A 284 2.84 -15.07 7.13
N LEU A 285 2.55 -15.82 8.19
CA LEU A 285 2.18 -17.23 8.09
C LEU A 285 0.68 -17.41 7.84
N GLU A 286 0.34 -18.11 6.76
CA GLU A 286 -1.05 -18.35 6.38
C GLU A 286 -1.57 -19.64 7.05
N LEU A 287 -2.26 -19.50 8.18
CA LEU A 287 -2.62 -20.63 9.06
C LEU A 287 -4.01 -21.22 8.81
N VAL A 288 -4.67 -20.87 7.71
CA VAL A 288 -6.04 -21.36 7.39
C VAL A 288 -6.09 -22.89 7.37
N GLU A 289 -5.04 -23.51 6.83
CA GLU A 289 -4.94 -24.97 6.67
C GLU A 289 -4.24 -25.69 7.83
N PHE A 290 -3.96 -24.96 8.93
CA PHE A 290 -3.29 -25.52 10.10
C PHE A 290 -4.05 -26.74 10.66
N PRO A 291 -3.36 -27.86 11.01
CA PRO A 291 -1.90 -28.06 11.05
C PRO A 291 -1.29 -28.71 9.80
N PHE A 292 -2.02 -28.72 8.68
CA PHE A 292 -1.60 -29.37 7.44
C PHE A 292 -0.94 -28.41 6.43
N ASP A 293 -0.68 -27.19 6.87
CA ASP A 293 -0.18 -26.05 6.14
C ASP A 293 1.19 -26.26 5.49
N VAL A 294 1.41 -25.48 4.44
CA VAL A 294 2.71 -25.27 3.77
C VAL A 294 2.96 -23.78 3.81
N GLN A 295 4.09 -23.38 4.39
CA GLN A 295 4.47 -21.99 4.57
C GLN A 295 5.61 -21.64 3.61
N ASP A 296 5.56 -20.42 3.09
CA ASP A 296 6.63 -19.83 2.30
C ASP A 296 7.53 -19.02 3.22
N LEU A 297 8.82 -19.29 3.20
CA LEU A 297 9.87 -18.56 3.93
C LEU A 297 10.61 -17.69 2.92
N THR A 298 10.29 -16.39 2.90
CA THR A 298 10.76 -15.44 1.89
C THR A 298 11.97 -14.67 2.36
N VAL A 299 12.95 -14.47 1.48
CA VAL A 299 13.98 -13.44 1.64
C VAL A 299 13.70 -12.36 0.60
N ALA A 300 13.34 -11.16 1.05
CA ALA A 300 13.02 -10.02 0.21
C ALA A 300 14.26 -9.14 0.01
N VAL A 301 14.89 -9.23 -1.17
CA VAL A 301 16.08 -8.44 -1.51
C VAL A 301 15.67 -7.16 -2.22
N MET A 302 16.02 -6.03 -1.64
CA MET A 302 15.66 -4.69 -2.10
C MET A 302 16.90 -3.80 -2.23
N SER A 303 16.77 -2.68 -2.94
CA SER A 303 17.81 -1.66 -3.08
C SER A 303 17.33 -0.29 -2.59
N ASP A 304 18.24 0.49 -2.00
CA ASP A 304 18.02 1.92 -1.69
C ASP A 304 18.08 2.82 -2.93
N ARG A 305 18.46 2.28 -4.10
CA ARG A 305 18.54 3.04 -5.35
C ARG A 305 17.16 3.13 -6.01
N PRO A 306 16.87 4.24 -6.73
CA PRO A 306 15.62 4.38 -7.46
C PRO A 306 15.53 3.37 -8.61
N PRO A 307 14.31 2.96 -9.01
CA PRO A 307 14.09 1.97 -10.09
C PRO A 307 14.63 2.42 -11.45
N ALA A 308 14.86 3.73 -11.65
CA ALA A 308 15.46 4.27 -12.87
C ALA A 308 16.97 3.95 -12.96
N GLU A 309 17.64 3.74 -11.82
CA GLU A 309 19.08 3.47 -11.75
C GLU A 309 19.40 1.97 -11.71
N ILE A 310 18.53 1.15 -11.09
CA ILE A 310 18.79 -0.28 -10.84
C ILE A 310 17.65 -1.18 -11.31
N GLU A 311 18.00 -2.29 -11.94
CA GLU A 311 17.10 -3.42 -12.19
C GLU A 311 17.64 -4.65 -11.45
N ILE A 312 16.88 -5.16 -10.48
CA ILE A 312 17.21 -6.41 -9.80
C ILE A 312 16.65 -7.56 -10.64
N ALA A 313 17.48 -8.54 -10.95
CA ALA A 313 17.09 -9.72 -11.70
C ALA A 313 17.71 -10.98 -11.10
N GLU A 314 17.13 -12.14 -11.38
CA GLU A 314 17.73 -13.43 -11.05
C GLU A 314 19.03 -13.65 -11.86
N ASP A 315 20.04 -14.26 -11.23
CA ASP A 315 21.25 -14.69 -11.93
C ASP A 315 20.93 -15.89 -12.85
N PRO A 316 21.10 -15.77 -14.18
CA PRO A 316 20.83 -16.87 -15.09
C PRO A 316 21.83 -18.03 -14.98
N ASN A 317 23.01 -17.82 -14.37
CA ASN A 317 24.08 -18.82 -14.29
C ASN A 317 24.14 -19.53 -12.94
N ASP A 318 23.66 -18.91 -11.86
CA ASP A 318 23.67 -19.51 -10.51
C ASP A 318 22.27 -19.49 -9.90
N LEU A 319 21.60 -20.63 -9.96
CA LEU A 319 20.28 -20.80 -9.34
C LEU A 319 20.32 -20.64 -7.82
N HIS A 320 19.21 -20.11 -7.30
CA HIS A 320 18.91 -20.12 -5.88
C HIS A 320 19.00 -21.54 -5.30
N LYS A 321 19.53 -21.71 -4.09
CA LYS A 321 19.76 -23.04 -3.48
C LYS A 321 19.39 -23.04 -2.01
N VAL A 322 18.92 -24.19 -1.52
CA VAL A 322 18.65 -24.41 -0.10
C VAL A 322 19.37 -25.66 0.39
N ASN A 323 20.08 -25.51 1.51
CA ASN A 323 20.75 -26.62 2.16
C ASN A 323 19.85 -27.27 3.21
N ARG A 324 19.17 -28.34 2.82
CA ARG A 324 18.30 -29.11 3.72
C ARG A 324 19.05 -29.82 4.86
N GLN A 325 20.33 -30.18 4.67
CA GLN A 325 21.08 -30.93 5.70
C GLN A 325 21.34 -30.10 6.97
N SER A 326 21.28 -28.78 6.85
CA SER A 326 21.49 -27.86 7.97
C SER A 326 20.18 -27.28 8.50
N PHE A 327 19.03 -27.88 8.17
CA PHE A 327 17.74 -27.47 8.71
C PHE A 327 17.58 -27.98 10.14
N ILE A 328 17.33 -27.07 11.09
CA ILE A 328 17.21 -27.43 12.52
C ILE A 328 15.86 -28.12 12.79
N ASP A 329 14.76 -27.56 12.30
CA ASP A 329 13.41 -27.97 12.66
C ASP A 329 12.86 -29.14 11.80
N GLU A 330 13.70 -30.07 11.33
CA GLU A 330 13.25 -31.18 10.47
C GLU A 330 12.21 -32.12 11.14
N GLN A 331 12.14 -32.10 12.48
CA GLN A 331 11.17 -32.87 13.26
C GLN A 331 9.76 -32.28 13.26
N GLU A 332 9.62 -30.96 13.18
CA GLU A 332 8.32 -30.28 13.10
C GLU A 332 7.96 -29.96 11.65
N TRP A 333 8.94 -29.67 10.81
CA TRP A 333 8.75 -29.19 9.45
C TRP A 333 9.44 -30.09 8.42
N HIS A 334 8.92 -30.06 7.20
CA HIS A 334 9.52 -30.72 6.05
C HIS A 334 9.87 -29.65 5.02
N LEU A 335 11.18 -29.40 4.87
CA LEU A 335 11.70 -28.41 3.94
C LEU A 335 11.80 -28.99 2.52
N TYR A 336 11.13 -28.34 1.57
CA TYR A 336 11.26 -28.66 0.15
C TYR A 336 12.51 -28.01 -0.44
N LYS A 337 13.12 -28.67 -1.43
CA LYS A 337 14.27 -28.10 -2.15
C LYS A 337 13.90 -27.08 -3.21
N CYS A 338 12.65 -27.08 -3.67
CA CYS A 338 12.19 -26.12 -4.66
C CYS A 338 12.22 -24.71 -4.08
N ILE A 339 12.78 -23.79 -4.86
CA ILE A 339 12.77 -22.37 -4.56
C ILE A 339 11.94 -21.69 -5.62
N ASP A 340 11.03 -20.85 -5.17
CA ASP A 340 10.18 -20.02 -6.00
C ASP A 340 10.67 -18.59 -5.93
N THR A 341 10.42 -17.80 -6.96
CA THR A 341 10.91 -16.43 -7.04
C THR A 341 9.86 -15.53 -7.64
N GLU A 342 9.62 -14.40 -6.97
CA GLU A 342 8.61 -13.44 -7.36
C GLU A 342 9.21 -12.04 -7.32
N MET A 343 9.10 -11.31 -8.44
CA MET A 343 9.40 -9.88 -8.48
C MET A 343 8.19 -9.11 -7.98
N ARG A 344 8.34 -8.33 -6.91
CA ARG A 344 7.29 -7.45 -6.38
C ARG A 344 7.65 -5.98 -6.57
N GLU A 345 6.70 -5.20 -7.04
CA GLU A 345 6.77 -3.74 -7.00
C GLU A 345 6.17 -3.26 -5.67
N ILE A 346 6.96 -2.56 -4.88
CA ILE A 346 6.57 -2.00 -3.58
C ILE A 346 6.49 -0.48 -3.73
N THR A 347 5.35 0.09 -3.38
CA THR A 347 5.15 1.54 -3.24
C THR A 347 5.26 1.91 -1.77
N ASN A 348 6.22 2.75 -1.40
CA ASN A 348 6.29 3.30 -0.05
C ASN A 348 5.18 4.34 0.14
N GLU A 349 4.31 4.16 1.14
CA GLU A 349 3.25 5.13 1.48
C GLU A 349 3.79 6.49 1.94
N TYR A 350 5.03 6.52 2.42
CA TYR A 350 5.72 7.72 2.89
C TYR A 350 6.50 8.45 1.80
N GLU A 351 6.69 7.83 0.63
CA GLU A 351 7.36 8.43 -0.52
C GLU A 351 6.32 8.84 -1.58
N ASP A 352 6.73 9.64 -2.56
CA ASP A 352 5.87 10.00 -3.68
C ASP A 352 5.35 8.70 -4.34
N PRO A 353 4.01 8.51 -4.50
CA PRO A 353 3.43 7.30 -5.09
C PRO A 353 3.96 6.96 -6.49
N SER A 354 4.62 7.91 -7.16
CA SER A 354 5.30 7.71 -8.43
C SER A 354 6.61 6.92 -8.35
N VAL A 355 7.22 6.79 -7.17
CA VAL A 355 8.47 6.04 -6.94
C VAL A 355 8.14 4.60 -6.53
N LYS A 356 8.09 3.71 -7.52
CA LYS A 356 7.95 2.27 -7.29
C LYS A 356 9.33 1.64 -7.08
N ARG A 357 9.53 0.88 -6.01
CA ARG A 357 10.77 0.13 -5.80
C ARG A 357 10.54 -1.34 -6.16
N CYS A 358 11.54 -2.00 -6.74
CA CYS A 358 11.47 -3.42 -7.05
C CYS A 358 12.13 -4.25 -5.95
N SER A 359 11.46 -5.30 -5.51
CA SER A 359 11.95 -6.28 -4.54
C SER A 359 11.95 -7.67 -5.17
N LEU A 360 13.08 -8.37 -5.05
CA LEU A 360 13.22 -9.76 -5.47
C LEU A 360 12.92 -10.67 -4.28
N ASN A 361 11.77 -11.34 -4.30
CA ASN A 361 11.33 -12.23 -3.24
C ASN A 361 11.69 -13.67 -3.58
N VAL A 362 12.68 -14.22 -2.87
CA VAL A 362 13.10 -15.62 -3.03
C VAL A 362 12.47 -16.44 -1.92
N ARG A 363 11.59 -17.39 -2.28
CA ARG A 363 10.78 -18.19 -1.35
C ARG A 363 11.27 -19.62 -1.26
N CYS A 364 11.50 -20.08 -0.03
CA CYS A 364 11.70 -21.48 0.29
C CYS A 364 10.43 -22.05 0.92
N ARG A 365 9.98 -23.25 0.52
CA ARG A 365 8.72 -23.82 1.02
C ARG A 365 8.94 -24.85 2.12
N ALA A 366 8.22 -24.74 3.24
CA ALA A 366 8.27 -25.66 4.36
C ALA A 366 6.86 -26.19 4.73
N ALA A 367 6.67 -27.50 4.79
CA ALA A 367 5.40 -28.12 5.19
C ALA A 367 5.43 -28.60 6.63
N ARG A 368 4.43 -28.25 7.44
CA ARG A 368 4.33 -28.71 8.83
C ARG A 368 4.08 -30.23 8.91
N ARG A 369 4.56 -30.90 9.94
CA ARG A 369 4.27 -32.31 10.22
C ARG A 369 3.08 -32.41 11.18
N PRO A 370 1.90 -32.87 10.71
CA PRO A 370 0.66 -32.79 11.49
C PRO A 370 0.55 -33.83 12.61
N ALA A 371 1.51 -34.78 12.72
CA ALA A 371 1.39 -35.95 13.59
C ALA A 371 1.20 -35.60 15.07
N TYR A 372 1.90 -34.58 15.57
CA TYR A 372 1.73 -34.09 16.94
C TYR A 372 0.29 -33.64 17.21
N PHE A 373 -0.25 -32.79 16.34
CA PHE A 373 -1.61 -32.25 16.44
C PHE A 373 -2.67 -33.34 16.28
N PHE A 374 -2.39 -34.36 15.46
CA PHE A 374 -3.24 -35.54 15.33
C PHE A 374 -3.43 -36.29 16.66
N TRP A 375 -2.31 -36.71 17.27
CA TRP A 375 -2.36 -37.51 18.51
C TRP A 375 -2.79 -36.70 19.73
N ASN A 376 -2.33 -35.45 19.84
CA ASN A 376 -2.55 -34.65 21.06
C ASN A 376 -3.79 -33.77 21.01
N ILE A 377 -4.33 -33.46 19.83
CA ILE A 377 -5.51 -32.57 19.72
C ILE A 377 -6.70 -33.30 19.10
N PHE A 378 -6.55 -33.82 17.88
CA PHE A 378 -7.66 -34.48 17.20
C PHE A 378 -8.14 -35.73 17.95
N LEU A 379 -7.23 -36.61 18.38
CA LEU A 379 -7.59 -37.82 19.13
C LEU A 379 -8.19 -37.48 20.51
N ILE A 380 -7.61 -36.54 21.26
CA ILE A 380 -8.13 -36.16 22.59
C ILE A 380 -9.54 -35.57 22.46
N THR A 381 -9.75 -34.66 21.50
CA THR A 381 -11.08 -34.08 21.22
C THR A 381 -12.07 -35.17 20.81
N PHE A 382 -11.64 -36.13 20.00
CA PHE A 382 -12.48 -37.27 19.61
C PHE A 382 -12.91 -38.11 20.82
N LEU A 383 -11.97 -38.41 21.74
CA LEU A 383 -12.26 -39.17 22.96
C LEU A 383 -13.24 -38.43 23.88
N ILE A 384 -13.07 -37.11 24.07
CA ILE A 384 -13.99 -36.27 24.85
C ILE A 384 -15.41 -36.31 24.24
N CYS A 385 -15.52 -36.23 22.92
CA CYS A 385 -16.82 -36.31 22.25
C CYS A 385 -17.46 -37.68 22.39
N CYS A 386 -16.68 -38.77 22.32
CA CYS A 386 -17.21 -40.12 22.51
C CYS A 386 -17.82 -40.32 23.91
N LEU A 387 -17.27 -39.67 24.94
CA LEU A 387 -17.82 -39.72 26.30
C LEU A 387 -19.22 -39.10 26.41
N VAL A 388 -19.59 -38.19 25.51
CA VAL A 388 -20.95 -37.61 25.53
C VAL A 388 -22.02 -38.67 25.30
N PHE A 389 -21.74 -39.71 24.52
CA PHE A 389 -22.70 -40.77 24.27
C PHE A 389 -22.92 -41.68 25.49
N VAL A 390 -21.94 -41.76 26.37
CA VAL A 390 -22.06 -42.48 27.65
C VAL A 390 -23.08 -41.81 28.57
N THR A 391 -23.32 -40.50 28.43
CA THR A 391 -24.33 -39.79 29.23
C THR A 391 -25.76 -40.33 29.02
N PHE A 392 -26.05 -40.91 27.84
CA PHE A 392 -27.34 -41.54 27.55
C PHE A 392 -27.54 -42.87 28.28
N ALA A 393 -26.48 -43.50 28.79
CA ALA A 393 -26.56 -44.73 29.57
C ALA A 393 -27.07 -44.52 31.00
N VAL A 394 -26.98 -43.28 31.52
CA VAL A 394 -27.53 -42.93 32.84
C VAL A 394 -29.06 -42.95 32.77
N GLU A 395 -29.74 -43.45 33.80
CA GLU A 395 -31.21 -43.51 33.81
C GLU A 395 -31.87 -42.12 33.69
N ARG A 396 -33.07 -42.08 33.09
CA ARG A 396 -33.87 -40.85 32.90
C ARG A 396 -34.50 -40.31 34.16
N SER A 397 -34.71 -41.19 35.14
CA SER A 397 -35.24 -40.87 36.46
C SER A 397 -34.36 -39.87 37.21
N LEU A 398 -33.08 -39.74 36.83
CA LEU A 398 -32.08 -38.89 37.47
C LEU A 398 -31.53 -37.83 36.49
N PRO A 399 -32.36 -36.87 36.06
CA PRO A 399 -31.95 -35.83 35.11
C PRO A 399 -30.78 -34.98 35.61
N GLN A 400 -30.70 -34.79 36.94
CA GLN A 400 -29.63 -34.05 37.61
C GLN A 400 -28.24 -34.62 37.28
N ASN A 401 -28.10 -35.95 37.32
CA ASN A 401 -26.82 -36.63 37.04
C ASN A 401 -26.42 -36.49 35.56
N ARG A 402 -27.39 -36.58 34.64
CA ARG A 402 -27.15 -36.40 33.19
C ARG A 402 -26.69 -34.99 32.84
N LEU A 403 -27.35 -33.99 33.41
CA LEU A 403 -26.99 -32.58 33.23
C LEU A 403 -25.61 -32.28 33.83
N GLN A 404 -25.32 -32.80 35.03
CA GLN A 404 -24.01 -32.63 35.66
C GLN A 404 -22.88 -33.20 34.80
N LEU A 405 -23.02 -34.41 34.26
CA LEU A 405 -22.04 -35.01 33.35
C LEU A 405 -21.88 -34.19 32.06
N SER A 406 -22.99 -33.71 31.49
CA SER A 406 -22.98 -32.91 30.26
C SER A 406 -22.29 -31.56 30.45
N PHE A 407 -22.58 -30.84 31.53
CA PHE A 407 -21.88 -29.60 31.86
C PHE A 407 -20.40 -29.82 32.13
N THR A 408 -20.05 -30.94 32.78
CA THR A 408 -18.65 -31.30 33.01
C THR A 408 -17.92 -31.47 31.67
N LEU A 409 -18.50 -32.20 30.71
CA LEU A 409 -17.90 -32.38 29.38
C LEU A 409 -17.78 -31.07 28.59
N VAL A 410 -18.79 -30.20 28.66
CA VAL A 410 -18.73 -28.86 28.04
C VAL A 410 -17.60 -28.04 28.65
N LEU A 411 -17.47 -28.02 29.98
CA LEU A 411 -16.39 -27.30 30.67
C LEU A 411 -15.01 -27.88 30.32
N THR A 412 -14.89 -29.22 30.25
CA THR A 412 -13.66 -29.88 29.80
C THR A 412 -13.28 -29.47 28.38
N SER A 413 -14.26 -29.39 27.46
CA SER A 413 -14.01 -28.99 26.08
C SER A 413 -13.59 -27.51 25.95
N VAL A 414 -14.24 -26.62 26.71
CA VAL A 414 -13.86 -25.19 26.77
C VAL A 414 -12.45 -25.02 27.35
N ALA A 415 -12.13 -25.73 28.43
CA ALA A 415 -10.80 -25.72 29.02
C ALA A 415 -9.73 -26.25 28.03
N PHE A 416 -10.04 -27.34 27.32
CA PHE A 416 -9.16 -27.89 26.30
C PHE A 416 -8.92 -26.92 25.14
N LYS A 417 -9.95 -26.17 24.71
CA LYS A 417 -9.82 -25.12 23.70
C LYS A 417 -8.79 -24.05 24.10
N PHE A 418 -8.76 -23.64 25.37
CA PHE A 418 -7.76 -22.67 25.84
C PHE A 418 -6.33 -23.20 25.71
N VAL A 419 -6.12 -24.50 25.93
CA VAL A 419 -4.81 -25.14 25.74
C VAL A 419 -4.43 -25.15 24.25
N VAL A 420 -5.37 -25.50 23.36
CA VAL A 420 -5.14 -25.49 21.91
C VAL A 420 -4.79 -24.10 21.40
N ASN A 421 -5.45 -23.06 21.91
CA ASN A 421 -5.20 -21.66 21.54
C ASN A 421 -3.81 -21.14 21.97
N GLN A 422 -3.05 -21.87 22.79
CA GLN A 422 -1.67 -21.49 23.11
C GLN A 422 -0.69 -21.81 21.98
N SER A 423 -1.07 -22.70 21.05
CA SER A 423 -0.23 -23.13 19.93
C SER A 423 -0.41 -22.27 18.67
N LEU A 424 -1.33 -21.30 18.67
CA LEU A 424 -1.65 -20.46 17.52
C LEU A 424 -1.63 -18.97 17.91
N PRO A 425 -1.14 -18.09 17.03
CA PRO A 425 -1.26 -16.65 17.24
C PRO A 425 -2.72 -16.21 17.19
N LYS A 426 -3.00 -15.01 17.70
CA LYS A 426 -4.36 -14.44 17.73
C LYS A 426 -4.76 -13.96 16.33
N ILE A 427 -5.32 -14.87 15.53
CA ILE A 427 -5.81 -14.59 14.17
C ILE A 427 -7.32 -14.37 14.15
N SER A 428 -7.80 -13.55 13.21
CA SER A 428 -9.24 -13.21 13.08
C SER A 428 -10.07 -14.30 12.38
N TYR A 429 -9.43 -15.24 11.67
CA TYR A 429 -10.10 -16.29 10.92
C TYR A 429 -9.92 -17.66 11.59
N LEU A 430 -10.78 -18.61 11.22
CA LEU A 430 -10.86 -19.93 11.85
C LEU A 430 -10.04 -21.00 11.10
N THR A 431 -9.08 -21.62 11.77
CA THR A 431 -8.26 -22.71 11.22
C THR A 431 -9.05 -24.02 11.08
N TYR A 432 -8.53 -25.01 10.36
CA TYR A 432 -9.16 -26.34 10.31
C TYR A 432 -9.19 -27.02 11.68
N LEU A 433 -8.13 -26.84 12.49
CA LEU A 433 -8.10 -27.32 13.86
C LEU A 433 -9.22 -26.70 14.70
N ASP A 434 -9.38 -25.37 14.64
CA ASP A 434 -10.40 -24.67 15.41
C ASP A 434 -11.81 -25.04 14.95
N LYS A 435 -12.03 -25.22 13.64
CA LYS A 435 -13.32 -25.72 13.09
C LYS A 435 -13.71 -27.05 13.71
N TYR A 436 -12.76 -27.97 13.84
CA TYR A 436 -13.02 -29.29 14.42
C TYR A 436 -13.32 -29.19 15.93
N VAL A 437 -12.51 -28.45 16.68
CA VAL A 437 -12.68 -28.27 18.12
C VAL A 437 -13.99 -27.50 18.44
N LEU A 438 -14.36 -26.50 17.64
CA LEU A 438 -15.65 -25.81 17.75
C LEU A 438 -16.83 -26.70 17.38
N ALA A 439 -16.74 -27.50 16.33
CA ALA A 439 -17.80 -28.45 15.97
C ALA A 439 -18.06 -29.47 17.09
N ALA A 440 -16.99 -29.96 17.72
CA ALA A 440 -17.05 -30.79 18.92
C ALA A 440 -17.75 -30.08 20.08
N MET A 441 -17.40 -28.83 20.38
CA MET A 441 -18.10 -28.04 21.40
C MET A 441 -19.58 -27.85 21.09
N ILE A 442 -19.93 -27.53 19.85
CA ILE A 442 -21.33 -27.38 19.41
C ILE A 442 -22.09 -28.69 19.64
N LEU A 443 -21.51 -29.84 19.26
CA LEU A 443 -22.12 -31.15 19.53
C LEU A 443 -22.37 -31.34 21.02
N LEU A 444 -21.38 -31.11 21.88
CA LEU A 444 -21.52 -31.24 23.33
C LEU A 444 -22.62 -30.32 23.89
N THR A 445 -22.70 -29.08 23.42
CA THR A 445 -23.76 -28.14 23.83
C THR A 445 -25.13 -28.59 23.32
N THR A 446 -25.25 -29.12 22.10
CA THR A 446 -26.54 -29.63 21.59
C THR A 446 -27.02 -30.85 22.36
N VAL A 447 -26.12 -31.76 22.76
CA VAL A 447 -26.46 -32.91 23.62
C VAL A 447 -26.83 -32.44 25.02
N CYS A 448 -26.13 -31.43 25.56
CA CYS A 448 -26.51 -30.83 26.85
C CYS A 448 -27.90 -30.17 26.79
N ALA A 449 -28.20 -29.45 25.71
CA ALA A 449 -29.51 -28.87 25.48
C ALA A 449 -30.59 -29.95 25.34
N TRP A 450 -30.30 -31.04 24.64
CA TRP A 450 -31.19 -32.21 24.57
C TRP A 450 -31.51 -32.75 25.97
N HIS A 451 -30.49 -33.01 26.80
CA HIS A 451 -30.72 -33.47 28.17
C HIS A 451 -31.58 -32.49 28.97
N GLY A 452 -31.39 -31.18 28.84
CA GLY A 452 -32.25 -30.18 29.47
C GLY A 452 -33.69 -30.19 28.95
N ILE A 453 -33.88 -30.37 27.65
CA ILE A 453 -35.21 -30.49 27.04
C ILE A 453 -35.93 -31.75 27.54
N THR A 454 -35.21 -32.88 27.68
CA THR A 454 -35.80 -34.12 28.21
C THR A 454 -36.31 -33.98 29.65
N THR A 455 -35.74 -33.08 30.47
CA THR A 455 -36.24 -32.85 31.83
C THR A 455 -37.58 -32.11 31.82
N ILE A 456 -37.73 -31.10 30.97
CA ILE A 456 -38.96 -30.30 30.86
C ILE A 456 -40.12 -31.19 30.39
N PHE A 457 -39.88 -32.03 29.38
CA PHE A 457 -40.88 -32.99 28.93
C PHE A 457 -41.19 -34.04 30.00
N GLY A 458 -40.21 -34.47 30.79
CA GLY A 458 -40.42 -35.34 31.96
C GLY A 458 -41.37 -34.72 32.99
N ASP A 459 -41.04 -33.52 33.48
CA ASP A 459 -41.82 -32.82 34.52
C ASP A 459 -43.24 -32.48 34.07
N THR A 460 -43.41 -32.07 32.80
CA THR A 460 -44.74 -31.78 32.22
C THR A 460 -45.61 -33.03 32.15
N THR A 461 -44.99 -34.16 31.81
CA THR A 461 -45.67 -35.45 31.71
C THR A 461 -46.07 -35.97 33.09
N ASP A 462 -45.18 -35.89 34.07
CA ASP A 462 -45.45 -36.31 35.45
C ASP A 462 -46.54 -35.44 36.11
N SER A 463 -46.56 -34.13 35.82
CA SER A 463 -47.59 -33.21 36.32
C SER A 463 -48.98 -33.50 35.74
N LEU A 464 -49.08 -33.82 34.44
CA LEU A 464 -50.34 -34.18 33.80
C LEU A 464 -50.86 -35.54 34.30
N VAL A 465 -49.97 -36.49 34.57
CA VAL A 465 -50.28 -37.84 35.10
C VAL A 465 -50.68 -37.81 36.59
N GLN A 466 -50.31 -36.77 37.36
CA GLN A 466 -50.82 -36.60 38.72
C GLN A 466 -52.24 -35.99 38.77
N VAL A 467 -52.62 -35.17 37.79
CA VAL A 467 -53.93 -34.50 37.76
C VAL A 467 -55.04 -35.42 37.21
N VAL A 468 -54.68 -36.33 36.31
CA VAL A 468 -55.58 -37.37 35.80
C VAL A 468 -55.19 -38.67 36.50
N ASP A 469 -56.06 -39.24 37.33
CA ASP A 469 -55.81 -40.46 38.14
C ASP A 469 -55.65 -41.70 37.23
N VAL A 470 -54.52 -41.75 36.54
CA VAL A 470 -54.23 -42.64 35.42
C VAL A 470 -53.59 -43.92 35.95
N SER A 471 -54.18 -45.05 35.58
CA SER A 471 -53.72 -46.40 35.92
C SER A 471 -52.21 -46.59 35.66
N GLY A 472 -51.51 -47.36 36.52
CA GLY A 472 -50.07 -47.62 36.38
C GLY A 472 -49.63 -48.16 35.00
N ILE A 473 -50.56 -48.79 34.27
CA ILE A 473 -50.37 -49.30 32.90
C ILE A 473 -50.06 -48.17 31.89
N GLU A 474 -50.61 -46.97 32.07
CA GLU A 474 -50.31 -45.82 31.20
C GLU A 474 -48.97 -45.19 31.56
N ARG A 475 -48.59 -45.13 32.84
CA ARG A 475 -47.28 -44.63 33.29
C ARG A 475 -46.12 -45.47 32.72
N ASP A 476 -46.27 -46.79 32.69
CA ASP A 476 -45.29 -47.69 32.07
C ASP A 476 -45.18 -47.46 30.56
N ARG A 477 -46.30 -47.20 29.86
CA ARG A 477 -46.28 -46.88 28.43
C ARG A 477 -45.59 -45.56 28.12
N LEU A 478 -45.82 -44.52 28.92
CA LEU A 478 -45.14 -43.22 28.75
C LEU A 478 -43.64 -43.33 29.01
N ASN A 479 -43.21 -44.13 29.98
CA ASN A 479 -41.79 -44.40 30.24
C ASN A 479 -41.12 -45.16 29.08
N GLU A 480 -41.82 -46.12 28.46
CA GLU A 480 -41.31 -46.83 27.27
C GLU A 480 -41.23 -45.92 26.03
N ILE A 481 -42.24 -45.09 25.78
CA ILE A 481 -42.19 -44.06 24.72
C ILE A 481 -41.03 -43.12 24.95
N GLY A 482 -40.85 -42.71 26.22
CA GLY A 482 -39.65 -42.06 26.71
C GLY A 482 -38.44 -42.80 26.16
N LYS A 483 -38.09 -43.98 26.69
CA LYS A 483 -36.89 -44.77 26.33
C LYS A 483 -36.58 -44.77 24.84
N ILE A 484 -37.60 -45.01 24.00
CA ILE A 484 -37.47 -45.00 22.55
C ILE A 484 -36.94 -43.66 22.02
N ILE A 485 -37.44 -42.53 22.52
CA ILE A 485 -37.03 -41.18 22.08
C ILE A 485 -35.53 -40.89 22.31
N ASP A 486 -34.95 -41.13 23.50
CA ASP A 486 -33.48 -40.98 23.69
C ASP A 486 -32.70 -42.00 22.88
N THR A 487 -33.19 -43.23 22.72
CA THR A 487 -32.46 -44.21 21.89
C THR A 487 -32.37 -43.73 20.45
N VAL A 488 -33.47 -43.18 19.92
CA VAL A 488 -33.48 -42.53 18.61
C VAL A 488 -32.54 -41.31 18.59
N ALA A 489 -32.59 -40.43 19.60
CA ALA A 489 -31.71 -39.27 19.68
C ALA A 489 -30.23 -39.65 19.73
N LEU A 490 -29.87 -40.66 20.52
CA LEU A 490 -28.52 -41.24 20.59
C LEU A 490 -28.07 -41.73 19.21
N CYS A 491 -28.90 -42.50 18.50
CA CYS A 491 -28.58 -42.98 17.16
C CYS A 491 -28.38 -41.83 16.17
N VAL A 492 -29.22 -40.79 16.24
CA VAL A 492 -29.12 -39.59 15.38
C VAL A 492 -27.83 -38.83 15.66
N PHE A 493 -27.53 -38.48 16.92
CA PHE A 493 -26.31 -37.76 17.28
C PHE A 493 -25.05 -38.58 16.98
N ALA A 494 -25.06 -39.88 17.25
CA ALA A 494 -23.92 -40.75 16.96
C ALA A 494 -23.68 -40.90 15.45
N SER A 495 -24.74 -41.05 14.66
CA SER A 495 -24.65 -41.13 13.20
C SER A 495 -24.18 -39.81 12.60
N PHE A 496 -24.70 -38.68 13.07
CA PHE A 496 -24.25 -37.35 12.65
C PHE A 496 -22.77 -37.15 12.95
N TYR A 497 -22.33 -37.49 14.16
CA TYR A 497 -20.92 -37.37 14.55
C TYR A 497 -20.00 -38.30 13.74
N LEU A 498 -20.43 -39.52 13.46
CA LEU A 498 -19.68 -40.47 12.64
C LEU A 498 -19.54 -39.98 11.19
N ILE A 499 -20.64 -39.47 10.60
CA ILE A 499 -20.63 -38.86 9.27
C ILE A 499 -19.71 -37.64 9.24
N PHE A 500 -19.81 -36.76 10.24
CA PHE A 500 -18.93 -35.59 10.36
C PHE A 500 -17.45 -35.97 10.38
N ASN A 501 -17.07 -36.97 11.19
CA ASN A 501 -15.68 -37.45 11.25
C ASN A 501 -15.22 -38.06 9.91
N ILE A 502 -16.06 -38.85 9.23
CA ILE A 502 -15.73 -39.41 7.92
C ILE A 502 -15.51 -38.29 6.90
N VAL A 503 -16.43 -37.33 6.82
CA VAL A 503 -16.31 -36.18 5.91
C VAL A 503 -15.06 -35.37 6.22
N PHE A 504 -14.76 -35.16 7.51
CA PHE A 504 -13.57 -34.43 7.94
C PHE A 504 -12.26 -35.14 7.56
N ILE A 505 -12.20 -36.46 7.75
CA ILE A 505 -11.04 -37.27 7.32
C ILE A 505 -10.86 -37.22 5.81
N ILE A 506 -11.94 -37.37 5.04
CA ILE A 506 -11.90 -37.25 3.57
C ILE A 506 -11.41 -35.86 3.17
N PHE A 507 -11.93 -34.81 3.80
CA PHE A 507 -11.53 -33.44 3.52
C PHE A 507 -10.03 -33.19 3.77
N ILE A 508 -9.49 -33.67 4.90
CA ILE A 508 -8.06 -33.60 5.23
C ILE A 508 -7.22 -34.38 4.21
N TYR A 509 -7.66 -35.56 3.81
CA TYR A 509 -6.91 -36.38 2.88
C TYR A 509 -6.88 -35.79 1.47
N VAL A 510 -8.00 -35.21 1.01
CA VAL A 510 -8.14 -34.70 -0.34
C VAL A 510 -7.47 -33.34 -0.50
N LYS A 511 -7.77 -32.37 0.37
CA LYS A 511 -7.36 -30.98 0.15
C LYS A 511 -5.87 -30.75 0.50
N PRO A 512 -5.43 -30.84 1.76
CA PRO A 512 -4.00 -30.77 2.08
C PRO A 512 -3.15 -31.84 1.37
N GLY A 513 -3.70 -33.04 1.18
CA GLY A 513 -3.01 -34.10 0.44
C GLY A 513 -2.74 -33.74 -1.03
N LYS A 514 -3.63 -32.98 -1.67
CA LYS A 514 -3.42 -32.45 -3.03
C LYS A 514 -2.27 -31.43 -3.04
N THR A 515 -2.31 -30.43 -2.16
CA THR A 515 -1.25 -29.40 -2.07
C THR A 515 0.12 -30.03 -1.87
N ARG A 516 0.26 -30.98 -0.94
CA ARG A 516 1.54 -31.67 -0.69
C ARG A 516 2.01 -32.52 -1.87
N ARG A 517 1.09 -33.13 -2.62
CA ARG A 517 1.41 -33.88 -3.85
C ARG A 517 1.89 -32.95 -4.95
N GLU A 518 1.28 -31.78 -5.09
CA GLU A 518 1.70 -30.75 -6.04
C GLU A 518 3.10 -30.23 -5.69
N MET A 519 3.37 -29.92 -4.41
CA MET A 519 4.71 -29.53 -3.96
C MET A 519 5.76 -30.61 -4.22
N SER A 520 5.42 -31.89 -4.00
CA SER A 520 6.34 -33.00 -4.31
C SER A 520 6.62 -33.15 -5.81
N LYS A 521 5.67 -32.80 -6.68
CA LYS A 521 5.91 -32.77 -8.14
C LYS A 521 6.84 -31.62 -8.51
N LEU A 522 6.57 -30.41 -8.01
CA LEU A 522 7.42 -29.24 -8.24
C LEU A 522 8.86 -29.47 -7.75
N GLU A 523 9.04 -30.10 -6.60
CA GLU A 523 10.36 -30.47 -6.11
C GLU A 523 11.09 -31.44 -7.05
N LYS A 524 10.39 -32.42 -7.63
CA LYS A 524 11.00 -33.35 -8.60
C LYS A 524 11.43 -32.62 -9.86
N GLU A 525 10.57 -31.79 -10.44
CA GLU A 525 10.86 -30.98 -11.64
C GLU A 525 12.05 -30.05 -11.41
N TYR A 526 12.09 -29.40 -10.24
CA TYR A 526 13.19 -28.54 -9.83
C TYR A 526 14.52 -29.31 -9.71
N MET A 527 14.50 -30.49 -9.07
CA MET A 527 15.68 -31.35 -8.95
C MET A 527 16.17 -31.85 -10.31
N GLU A 528 15.27 -32.13 -11.26
CA GLU A 528 15.63 -32.49 -12.63
C GLU A 528 16.27 -31.32 -13.39
N ARG A 529 15.81 -30.08 -13.16
CA ARG A 529 16.43 -28.87 -13.73
C ARG A 529 17.86 -28.67 -13.19
N ILE A 530 18.04 -28.73 -11.87
CA ILE A 530 19.37 -28.62 -11.26
C ILE A 530 20.32 -29.70 -11.79
N LYS A 531 19.83 -30.94 -11.95
CA LYS A 531 20.65 -32.04 -12.44
C LYS A 531 21.13 -31.79 -13.87
N ARG A 532 20.25 -31.28 -14.76
CA ARG A 532 20.60 -30.93 -16.14
C ARG A 532 21.69 -29.85 -16.18
N GLU A 533 21.55 -28.79 -15.40
CA GLU A 533 22.56 -27.71 -15.35
C GLU A 533 23.91 -28.18 -14.78
N LEU A 534 23.89 -29.07 -13.78
CA LEU A 534 25.12 -29.69 -13.26
C LEU A 534 25.82 -30.54 -14.33
N ASP A 535 25.06 -31.26 -15.15
CA ASP A 535 25.60 -32.08 -16.23
C ASP A 535 26.15 -31.21 -17.39
N GLU A 536 25.48 -30.11 -17.73
CA GLU A 536 25.96 -29.10 -18.69
C GLU A 536 27.25 -28.41 -18.23
N ASN A 537 27.31 -27.99 -16.96
CA ASN A 537 28.50 -27.37 -16.39
C ASN A 537 29.71 -28.33 -16.39
N LYS A 538 29.50 -29.61 -16.05
CA LYS A 538 30.54 -30.64 -16.16
C LYS A 538 31.02 -30.80 -17.59
N HIS A 539 30.11 -30.88 -18.57
CA HIS A 539 30.50 -30.98 -19.98
C HIS A 539 31.32 -29.78 -20.46
N THR A 540 31.01 -28.58 -19.96
CA THR A 540 31.76 -27.36 -20.27
C THR A 540 33.15 -27.37 -19.62
N GLU A 541 33.27 -27.82 -18.36
CA GLU A 541 34.58 -28.00 -17.70
C GLU A 541 35.47 -29.03 -18.40
N TYR A 542 34.90 -30.15 -18.90
CA TYR A 542 35.65 -31.15 -19.66
C TYR A 542 36.16 -30.61 -21.01
N GLN A 543 35.48 -29.65 -21.62
CA GLN A 543 35.91 -29.02 -22.87
C GLN A 543 36.97 -27.92 -22.68
N MET A 544 37.07 -27.35 -21.47
CA MET A 544 38.08 -26.31 -21.15
C MET A 544 39.40 -26.86 -20.59
N GLN A 545 39.53 -28.17 -20.36
CA GLN A 545 40.85 -28.74 -20.07
C GLN A 545 41.71 -28.67 -21.34
N PRO A 546 42.85 -27.92 -21.34
CA PRO A 546 43.73 -27.92 -22.50
C PRO A 546 44.24 -29.34 -22.69
N ASN A 547 44.07 -29.87 -23.91
CA ASN A 547 44.70 -31.10 -24.38
C ASN A 547 46.20 -31.02 -24.09
N THR A 548 46.60 -31.50 -22.92
CA THR A 548 48.00 -31.74 -22.59
C THR A 548 48.31 -33.09 -23.22
N VAL A 549 48.50 -33.05 -24.54
CA VAL A 549 49.06 -34.18 -25.29
C VAL A 549 50.52 -34.29 -24.85
N ILE A 550 50.81 -35.44 -24.23
CA ILE A 550 52.16 -35.90 -23.88
C ILE A 550 52.96 -36.14 -25.15
#